data_AF-A0A1Q3KCX8-F1
#
_entry.id   AF-A0A1Q3KCX8-F1
#
_cell.length_a   1.000
_cell.length_b   1.000
_cell.length_c   1.000
_cell.angle_alpha   90.00
_cell.angle_beta   90.00
_cell.angle_gamma   90.00
#
_symmetry.space_group_name_H-M   'P 1'
#
loop_
_entity.id
_entity.type
_entity.pdbx_description
1 polymer ?
#
loop_
_entity_poly.entity_id
_entity_poly.type
_entity_poly.pdbx_seq_one_letter_code
_entity_poly.pdbx_strand_id
1 'polypeptide(L)' 'MVFIAEGEEGIGAVRAVNKDNFVLFVENAGEFDIPGAAIVRVHDRKVIISPARLSRRLLEAIGHVHDREDPDLAG' A
#
# COMPACT_ATOMS: atom_id res chain seq x y z
N MET A 1 0.36 -4.02 8.19
CA MET A 1 0.01 -4.17 6.76
C MET A 1 -0.56 -2.84 6.28
N VAL A 2 -0.34 -2.46 5.03
CA VAL A 2 -0.72 -1.14 4.47
C VAL A 2 -1.87 -1.31 3.48
N PHE A 3 -2.82 -0.37 3.47
CA PHE A 3 -4.08 -0.44 2.72
C PHE A 3 -4.38 0.91 2.05
N ILE A 4 -5.06 0.89 0.90
CA ILE A 4 -5.50 2.09 0.18
C ILE A 4 -6.86 2.60 0.68
N ALA A 5 -7.71 1.70 1.20
CA ALA A 5 -8.94 2.04 1.91
C ALA A 5 -9.29 0.97 2.95
N GLU A 6 -10.24 1.29 3.85
CA GLU A 6 -10.83 0.31 4.77
C GLU A 6 -11.59 -0.76 3.98
N GLY A 7 -11.37 -2.04 4.32
CA GLY A 7 -12.06 -3.16 3.66
C GLY A 7 -11.43 -3.64 2.36
N GLU A 8 -10.40 -2.95 1.85
CA GLU A 8 -9.60 -3.36 0.70
C GLU A 8 -8.50 -4.36 1.08
N GLU A 9 -7.88 -4.94 0.07
CA GLU A 9 -6.71 -5.81 0.23
C GLU A 9 -5.46 -5.07 0.72
N GLY A 10 -4.60 -5.82 1.40
CA GLY A 10 -3.33 -5.32 1.90
C GLY A 10 -2.30 -5.22 0.78
N ILE A 11 -1.89 -4.00 0.43
CA ILE A 11 -0.96 -3.74 -0.67
C ILE A 11 0.52 -3.98 -0.29
N GLY A 12 0.81 -4.26 0.98
CA GLY A 12 2.17 -4.49 1.43
C GLY A 12 2.41 -4.30 2.92
N ALA A 13 3.70 -4.21 3.28
CA ALA A 13 4.15 -4.16 4.67
C ALA A 13 5.07 -2.96 4.93
N VAL A 14 4.97 -2.41 6.15
CA VAL A 14 5.90 -1.38 6.63
C VAL A 14 7.24 -2.06 6.95
N ARG A 15 8.33 -1.60 6.32
CA ARG A 15 9.70 -2.07 6.57
C ARG A 15 10.44 -1.22 7.58
N ALA A 16 10.25 0.10 7.51
CA ALA A 16 10.88 1.06 8.41
C ALA A 16 9.95 2.25 8.63
N VAL A 17 10.10 2.91 9.77
CA VAL A 17 9.40 4.15 10.11
C VAL A 17 10.45 5.18 10.45
N ASN A 18 10.41 6.32 9.77
CA ASN A 18 11.28 7.46 10.04
C ASN A 18 10.43 8.61 10.63
N LYS A 19 11.07 9.76 10.86
CA LYS A 19 10.42 10.93 11.46
C LYS A 19 9.20 11.43 10.66
N ASP A 20 9.35 11.55 9.34
CA ASP A 20 8.37 12.22 8.48
C ASP A 20 7.77 11.28 7.41
N ASN A 21 8.25 10.04 7.31
CA ASN A 21 7.83 9.07 6.32
C ASN A 21 7.98 7.63 6.84
N PHE A 22 7.49 6.66 6.08
CA PHE A 22 7.75 5.24 6.32
C PHE A 22 8.06 4.53 5.00
N VAL A 23 8.78 3.41 5.08
CA VAL A 23 9.12 2.59 3.92
C VAL A 23 8.05 1.50 3.78
N LEU A 24 7.33 1.51 2.67
CA LEU A 24 6.40 0.48 2.24
C LEU A 24 7.12 -0.50 1.32
N PHE A 25 7.08 -1.79 1.66
CA PHE A 25 7.44 -2.86 0.74
C PHE A 25 6.18 -3.41 0.08
N VAL A 26 6.16 -3.37 -1.25
CA VAL A 26 5.14 -3.99 -2.12
C VAL A 26 5.75 -5.21 -2.79
N GLU A 27 5.07 -6.35 -2.71
CA GLU A 27 5.54 -7.59 -3.32
C GLU A 27 5.73 -7.41 -4.83
N ASN A 28 6.83 -7.93 -5.38
CA ASN A 28 7.20 -7.82 -6.80
C ASN A 28 7.37 -6.38 -7.36
N ALA A 29 7.24 -5.34 -6.53
CA ALA A 29 7.44 -3.95 -6.93
C ALA A 29 8.52 -3.21 -6.12
N GLY A 30 8.91 -3.75 -4.97
CA GLY A 30 10.02 -3.26 -4.16
C GLY A 30 9.59 -2.25 -3.09
N GLU A 31 10.49 -1.34 -2.74
CA GLU A 31 10.32 -0.41 -1.63
C GLU A 31 9.95 1.01 -2.10
N PHE A 32 9.10 1.67 -1.33
CA PHE A 32 8.58 3.01 -1.59
C PHE A 32 8.59 3.84 -0.31
N ASP A 33 9.13 5.04 -0.38
CA ASP A 33 8.99 6.04 0.67
C ASP A 33 7.59 6.67 0.63
N ILE A 34 6.84 6.50 1.71
CA ILE A 34 5.50 7.05 1.86
C ILE A 34 5.54 8.19 2.87
N PRO A 35 5.19 9.43 2.47
CA PRO A 35 5.16 10.54 3.40
C PRO A 35 4.12 10.28 4.49
N GLY A 36 4.41 10.62 5.74
CA GLY A 36 3.45 10.49 6.85
C GLY A 36 2.16 11.26 6.60
N ALA A 37 2.23 12.34 5.82
CA ALA A 37 1.07 13.10 5.35
C ALA A 37 0.11 12.31 4.44
N ALA A 38 0.51 11.15 3.91
CA ALA A 38 -0.38 10.26 3.16
C ALA A 38 -1.22 9.36 4.08
N ILE A 39 -0.87 9.23 5.37
CA ILE A 39 -1.57 8.38 6.32
C ILE A 39 -2.92 9.02 6.67
N VAL A 40 -3.99 8.26 6.46
CA VAL A 40 -5.37 8.62 6.81
C VAL A 40 -5.71 8.08 8.21
N ARG A 41 -5.29 6.84 8.50
CA ARG A 41 -5.58 6.17 9.78
C ARG A 41 -4.54 5.10 10.09
N VAL A 42 -4.30 4.87 11.38
CA VAL A 42 -3.54 3.73 11.88
C VAL A 42 -4.31 3.10 13.03
N HIS A 43 -4.65 1.83 12.91
CA HIS A 43 -5.32 1.06 13.96
C HIS A 43 -5.14 -0.43 13.68
N ASP A 44 -5.24 -1.29 14.69
CA ASP A 44 -5.25 -2.75 14.53
C ASP A 44 -4.10 -3.32 13.67
N ARG A 45 -2.91 -2.68 13.74
CA ARG A 45 -1.72 -2.99 12.91
C ARG A 45 -1.94 -2.81 11.40
N LYS A 46 -2.97 -2.06 11.02
CA LYS A 46 -3.29 -1.57 9.68
C LYS A 46 -2.89 -0.10 9.56
N VAL A 47 -2.27 0.24 8.43
CA VAL A 47 -1.98 1.63 8.04
C VAL A 47 -2.76 1.92 6.78
N ILE A 48 -3.62 2.94 6.83
CA ILE A 48 -4.46 3.33 5.69
C ILE A 48 -3.87 4.59 5.09
N ILE A 49 -3.60 4.57 3.79
CA ILE A 49 -2.97 5.68 3.06
C ILE A 49 -3.86 6.18 1.92
N SER A 50 -3.84 7.49 1.68
CA SER A 50 -4.63 8.10 0.61
C SER A 50 -3.92 7.98 -0.73
N PRO A 51 -4.55 7.39 -1.78
CA PRO A 51 -3.96 7.27 -3.11
C PRO A 51 -3.70 8.64 -3.77
N ALA A 52 -4.47 9.67 -3.39
CA ALA A 52 -4.29 11.04 -3.88
C ALA A 52 -2.93 11.67 -3.49
N ARG A 53 -2.19 11.05 -2.55
CA ARG A 53 -0.89 11.51 -2.06
C ARG A 53 0.25 10.58 -2.43
N LEU A 54 0.01 9.61 -3.31
CA LEU A 54 0.99 8.62 -3.74
C LEU A 54 1.59 8.98 -5.10
N SER A 55 2.81 8.52 -5.33
CA SER A 55 3.44 8.65 -6.64
C SER A 55 2.74 7.77 -7.67
N ARG A 56 2.74 8.21 -8.94
CA ARG A 56 2.17 7.45 -10.05
C ARG A 56 2.76 6.03 -10.14
N ARG A 57 4.06 5.89 -9.92
CA ARG A 57 4.76 4.59 -9.93
C ARG A 57 4.20 3.62 -8.88
N LEU A 58 3.89 4.12 -7.68
CA LEU A 58 3.29 3.28 -6.63
C LEU A 58 1.85 2.91 -6.98
N LEU A 59 1.07 3.83 -7.54
CA LEU A 59 -0.29 3.54 -8.00
C LEU A 59 -0.30 2.46 -9.09
N GLU A 60 0.65 2.53 -10.04
CA GLU A 60 0.84 1.50 -11.07
C GLU A 60 1.26 0.15 -10.46
N ALA A 61 2.19 0.16 -9.50
CA ALA A 61 2.59 -1.05 -8.78
C ALA A 61 1.44 -1.72 -8.03
N ILE A 62 0.57 -0.94 -7.38
CA ILE A 62 -0.61 -1.44 -6.68
C ILE A 62 -1.64 -1.98 -7.68
N GLY A 63 -1.87 -1.27 -8.79
CA GLY A 63 -2.76 -1.73 -9.86
C GLY A 63 -2.35 -3.10 -10.39
N HIS A 64 -1.06 -3.30 -10.62
CA HIS A 64 -0.52 -4.60 -11.06
C HIS A 64 -0.58 -5.72 -10.02
N VAL A 65 -0.68 -5.39 -8.73
CA VAL A 65 -0.91 -6.40 -7.68
C VAL A 65 -2.35 -6.89 -7.74
N HIS A 66 -3.33 -5.99 -7.90
CA HIS A 66 -4.73 -6.38 -8.07
C HIS A 66 -5.02 -7.02 -9.43
N ASP A 67 -4.33 -6.62 -10.51
CA ASP A 67 -4.46 -7.28 -11.83
C ASP A 67 -3.94 -8.73 -11.82
N ARG A 68 -3.08 -9.07 -10.86
CA ARG A 68 -2.54 -10.44 -10.68
C ARG A 68 -3.44 -11.34 -9.86
N GLU A 69 -4.53 -10.81 -9.32
CA GLU A 69 -5.64 -11.64 -8.85
C GLU A 69 -6.45 -12.05 -10.08
N ASP A 70 -6.04 -13.18 -10.67
CA ASP A 70 -6.75 -13.83 -11.76
C ASP A 70 -8.24 -13.98 -11.39
N PRO A 71 -9.20 -13.49 -12.22
CA PRO A 71 -10.62 -13.70 -11.99
C PRO A 71 -11.06 -15.18 -12.09
N ASP A 72 -10.14 -16.11 -12.38
CA ASP A 72 -10.39 -17.54 -12.54
C ASP A 72 -10.23 -18.38 -11.25
N LEU A 73 -10.11 -17.76 -10.08
CA LEU A 73 -10.24 -18.44 -8.78
C LEU A 73 -11.65 -18.30 -8.19
N ALA A 74 -12.65 -18.58 -9.01
CA ALA A 74 -14.00 -18.93 -8.57
C ALA A 74 -14.57 -20.05 -9.46
N GLY A 75 -14.32 -21.31 -9.09
CA GLY A 75 -14.93 -22.48 -9.74
C GLY A 75 -14.24 -23.79 -9.43
#